data_AF-A0A3Q9EL60-F1
#
_entry.id   AF-A0A3Q9EL60-F1
#
_cell.length_a   1.000
_cell.length_b   1.000
_cell.length_c   1.000
_cell.angle_alpha   90.00
_cell.angle_beta   90.00
_cell.angle_gamma   90.00
#
_symmetry.space_group_name_H-M   'P 1'
#
loop_
_entity.id
_entity.type
_entity.pdbx_description
1 polymer ?
#
loop_
_entity_poly.entity_id
_entity_poly.type
_entity_poly.pdbx_seq_one_letter_code
_entity_poly.pdbx_strand_id
1 'polypeptide(L)'
;MDEIPVAEAARRLGLTEWAVRKMITAGRLLNRARSGPALVAAADVDRIRSDRRTEALRRHRDLTAFARAVDGLLHPLMTSTPLGATGSGFYLLPTGRDALKVLPPDAFAVFGRDVLEAAAVRDQLRRDGACPTCFAHMASRVHQTHPPENGQAYRALLGEPCPVDVRRFAEQTAERRRTADRQRQADTARRAEAERDHARAEFSAAHAAAETAAQRVRSAARHLATLDPQIAREATAQARRRGAFKAASRFPDWCTCDADRQCPRHAAADRRAARR
;
A
#
# COMPACT_ATOMS: atom_id res chain seq x y z
N MET A 1 -13.06 3.17 8.94
CA MET A 1 -12.58 1.80 8.67
C MET A 1 -13.81 0.96 8.49
N ASP A 2 -13.88 0.16 7.42
CA ASP A 2 -15.08 -0.63 7.13
C ASP A 2 -15.21 -1.76 8.16
N GLU A 3 -16.27 -1.71 8.95
CA GLU A 3 -16.63 -2.73 9.93
C GLU A 3 -17.65 -3.68 9.30
N ILE A 4 -17.42 -4.99 9.45
CA ILE A 4 -18.26 -6.02 8.86
C ILE A 4 -18.81 -6.97 9.94
N PRO A 5 -20.02 -7.53 9.74
CA PRO A 5 -20.60 -8.50 10.65
C PRO A 5 -19.84 -9.84 10.60
N VAL A 6 -19.92 -10.61 11.69
CA VAL A 6 -19.32 -11.96 11.80
C VAL A 6 -19.71 -12.87 10.63
N ALA A 7 -20.96 -12.83 10.17
CA ALA A 7 -21.44 -13.62 9.05
C ALA A 7 -20.67 -13.35 7.76
N GLU A 8 -20.36 -12.08 7.50
CA GLU A 8 -19.58 -11.67 6.33
C GLU A 8 -18.10 -12.03 6.49
N ALA A 9 -17.54 -11.82 7.68
CA ALA A 9 -16.17 -12.24 7.98
C ALA A 9 -15.99 -13.76 7.81
N ALA A 10 -16.97 -14.56 8.25
CA ALA A 10 -16.98 -16.01 8.10
C ALA A 10 -16.99 -16.44 6.63
N ARG A 11 -17.81 -15.80 5.80
CA ARG A 11 -17.81 -16.03 4.34
C ARG A 11 -16.45 -15.68 3.72
N ARG A 12 -15.90 -14.50 4.01
CA ARG A 12 -14.60 -14.05 3.47
C ARG A 12 -13.44 -14.97 3.85
N LEU A 13 -13.47 -15.55 5.06
CA LEU A 13 -12.45 -16.48 5.56
C LEU A 13 -12.68 -17.94 5.15
N GLY A 14 -13.83 -18.27 4.55
CA GLY A 14 -14.23 -19.65 4.30
C GLY A 14 -14.33 -20.46 5.60
N LEU A 15 -14.90 -19.86 6.65
CA LEU A 15 -15.08 -20.47 7.97
C LEU A 15 -16.56 -20.44 8.39
N THR A 16 -16.89 -21.18 9.44
CA THR A 16 -18.19 -21.05 10.11
C THR A 16 -18.22 -19.79 10.98
N GLU A 17 -19.40 -19.21 11.20
CA GLU A 17 -19.55 -18.06 12.11
C GLU A 17 -19.06 -18.36 13.52
N TRP A 18 -19.27 -19.61 13.98
CA TRP A 18 -18.77 -20.07 15.26
C TRP A 18 -17.24 -20.04 15.34
N ALA A 19 -16.54 -20.45 14.27
CA ALA A 19 -15.08 -20.38 14.23
C ALA A 19 -14.58 -18.93 14.28
N VAL A 20 -15.27 -18.00 13.62
CA VAL A 20 -14.95 -16.57 13.70
C VAL A 20 -15.21 -16.02 15.11
N ARG A 21 -16.32 -16.38 15.75
CA ARG A 21 -16.59 -16.01 17.16
C ARG A 21 -15.50 -16.54 18.08
N LYS A 22 -15.04 -17.78 17.89
CA LYS A 22 -13.90 -18.33 18.64
C LYS A 22 -12.61 -17.55 18.40
N MET A 23 -12.35 -17.09 17.18
CA MET A 23 -11.20 -16.24 16.89
C MET A 23 -11.28 -14.89 17.60
N ILE A 24 -12.47 -14.33 17.74
CA ILE A 24 -12.71 -13.11 18.51
C ILE A 24 -12.43 -13.35 19.99
N THR A 25 -13.00 -14.42 20.57
CA THR A 25 -12.75 -14.79 21.98
C THR A 25 -11.27 -15.08 22.25
N ALA A 26 -10.56 -15.66 21.27
CA ALA A 26 -9.13 -15.92 21.35
C ALA A 26 -8.24 -14.68 21.10
N GLY A 27 -8.82 -13.49 20.89
CA GLY A 27 -8.09 -12.25 20.65
C GLY A 27 -7.41 -12.14 19.28
N ARG A 28 -7.67 -13.06 18.35
CA ARG A 28 -7.10 -13.04 16.99
C ARG A 28 -7.84 -12.06 16.07
N LEU A 29 -9.10 -11.79 16.36
CA LEU A 29 -9.92 -10.75 15.74
C LEU A 29 -10.43 -9.81 16.83
N LEU A 30 -10.19 -8.52 16.66
CA LEU A 30 -10.68 -7.53 17.62
C LEU A 30 -12.18 -7.29 17.39
N ASN A 31 -12.98 -7.52 18.43
CA ASN A 31 -14.37 -7.08 18.44
C ASN A 31 -14.41 -5.55 18.57
N ARG A 32 -14.92 -4.87 17.54
CA ARG A 32 -15.09 -3.41 17.51
C ARG A 32 -16.45 -2.98 18.03
N ALA A 33 -17.39 -3.90 18.19
CA ALA A 33 -18.70 -3.59 18.73
C ALA A 33 -18.57 -3.18 20.21
N ARG A 34 -19.01 -1.95 20.53
CA ARG A 34 -19.11 -1.44 21.91
C ARG A 34 -20.33 -2.02 22.65
N SER A 35 -21.39 -2.30 21.90
CA SER A 35 -22.59 -3.03 22.32
C SER A 35 -23.27 -3.62 21.08
N GLY A 36 -23.95 -4.76 21.22
CA GLY A 36 -24.66 -5.41 20.10
C GLY A 36 -23.86 -6.51 19.37
N PRO A 37 -24.27 -6.88 18.14
CA PRO A 37 -23.66 -7.99 17.41
C PRO A 37 -22.17 -7.70 17.12
N ALA A 38 -21.32 -8.70 17.27
CA ALA A 38 -19.88 -8.51 17.10
C ALA A 38 -19.54 -8.00 15.68
N LEU A 39 -18.70 -6.98 15.64
CA LEU A 39 -18.21 -6.34 14.41
C LEU A 39 -16.69 -6.47 14.38
N VAL A 40 -16.16 -6.72 13.20
CA VAL A 40 -14.71 -6.85 12.97
C VAL A 40 -14.29 -5.93 11.84
N ALA A 41 -13.06 -5.42 11.89
CA ALA A 41 -12.53 -4.60 10.80
C ALA A 41 -12.27 -5.46 9.57
N ALA A 42 -12.75 -5.02 8.40
CA ALA A 42 -12.53 -5.73 7.14
C ALA A 42 -11.04 -5.97 6.84
N ALA A 43 -10.19 -4.98 7.15
CA ALA A 43 -8.74 -5.08 6.99
C ALA A 43 -8.10 -6.19 7.83
N ASP A 44 -8.58 -6.42 9.07
CA ASP A 44 -8.07 -7.50 9.92
C ASP A 44 -8.45 -8.87 9.34
N VAL A 45 -9.66 -8.98 8.78
CA VAL A 45 -10.14 -10.19 8.11
C VAL A 45 -9.34 -10.48 6.85
N ASP A 46 -9.07 -9.46 6.03
CA ASP A 46 -8.27 -9.59 4.81
C ASP A 46 -6.81 -9.98 5.12
N ARG A 47 -6.23 -9.44 6.19
CA ARG A 47 -4.90 -9.86 6.68
C ARG A 47 -4.90 -11.34 7.05
N ILE A 48 -5.81 -11.78 7.91
CA ILE A 48 -5.86 -13.19 8.34
C ILE A 48 -6.12 -14.12 7.16
N ARG A 49 -6.98 -13.74 6.22
CA ARG A 49 -7.19 -14.51 4.98
C ARG A 49 -5.88 -14.69 4.22
N SER A 50 -5.12 -13.61 4.06
CA SER A 50 -3.84 -13.61 3.33
C SER A 50 -2.79 -14.47 4.04
N ASP A 51 -2.71 -14.39 5.37
CA ASP A 51 -1.80 -15.21 6.19
C ASP A 51 -2.15 -16.69 6.09
N ARG A 52 -3.43 -17.04 6.24
CA ARG A 52 -3.92 -18.42 6.14
C ARG A 52 -3.66 -19.01 4.74
N ARG A 53 -3.87 -18.21 3.70
CA ARG A 53 -3.59 -18.63 2.33
C ARG A 53 -2.10 -18.89 2.14
N THR A 54 -1.24 -17.97 2.58
CA THR A 54 0.22 -18.12 2.50
C THR A 54 0.68 -19.39 3.20
N GLU A 55 0.14 -19.68 4.39
CA GLU A 55 0.48 -20.88 5.14
C GLU A 55 -0.05 -22.17 4.50
N ALA A 56 -1.25 -22.12 3.89
CA ALA A 56 -1.78 -23.26 3.14
C ALA A 56 -0.94 -23.53 1.87
N LEU A 57 -0.52 -22.49 1.15
CA LEU A 57 0.38 -22.61 -0.01
C LEU A 57 1.75 -23.19 0.36
N ARG A 58 2.25 -22.94 1.57
CA ARG A 58 3.49 -23.56 2.06
C ARG A 58 3.35 -25.06 2.31
N ARG A 59 2.19 -25.49 2.85
CA ARG A 59 1.90 -26.90 3.13
C ARG A 59 1.60 -27.70 1.86
N HIS A 60 0.99 -27.08 0.85
CA HIS A 60 0.62 -27.72 -0.41
C HIS A 60 1.50 -27.22 -1.56
N ARG A 61 2.72 -27.76 -1.68
CA ARG A 61 3.65 -27.40 -2.76
C ARG A 61 3.14 -27.78 -4.15
N ASP A 62 2.45 -28.92 -4.28
CA ASP A 62 1.76 -29.32 -5.50
C ASP A 62 0.27 -28.95 -5.42
N LEU A 63 -0.04 -27.73 -5.86
CA LEU A 63 -1.40 -27.21 -5.88
C LEU A 63 -2.31 -27.97 -6.86
N THR A 64 -1.75 -28.54 -7.92
CA THR A 64 -2.54 -29.25 -8.93
C THR A 64 -2.97 -30.61 -8.40
N ALA A 65 -2.08 -31.36 -7.74
CA ALA A 65 -2.46 -32.58 -7.04
C ALA A 65 -3.46 -32.31 -5.92
N PHE A 66 -3.26 -31.25 -5.14
CA PHE A 66 -4.19 -30.85 -4.10
C PHE A 66 -5.58 -30.50 -4.68
N ALA A 67 -5.63 -29.76 -5.79
CA ALA A 67 -6.87 -29.44 -6.49
C ALA A 67 -7.61 -30.71 -6.97
N ARG A 68 -6.90 -31.70 -7.53
CA ARG A 68 -7.51 -32.97 -7.94
C ARG A 68 -8.05 -33.77 -6.75
N ALA A 69 -7.35 -33.77 -5.62
CA ALA A 69 -7.84 -34.41 -4.40
C ALA A 69 -9.12 -33.75 -3.88
N VAL A 70 -9.17 -32.41 -3.90
CA VAL A 70 -10.40 -31.64 -3.59
C VAL A 70 -11.51 -31.97 -4.59
N ASP A 71 -11.21 -32.02 -5.88
CA ASP A 71 -12.19 -32.37 -6.91
C ASP A 71 -12.78 -33.77 -6.70
N GLY A 72 -11.94 -34.75 -6.35
CA GLY A 72 -12.38 -36.11 -6.03
C GLY A 72 -13.25 -36.21 -4.77
N LEU A 73 -13.13 -35.27 -3.83
CA LEU A 73 -14.04 -35.18 -2.68
C LEU A 73 -15.37 -34.52 -3.05
N LEU A 74 -15.35 -33.52 -3.96
CA LEU A 74 -16.56 -32.87 -4.44
C LEU A 74 -17.40 -33.78 -5.36
N HIS A 75 -16.69 -34.57 -6.17
CA HIS A 75 -17.23 -35.45 -7.21
C HIS A 75 -16.62 -36.85 -7.09
N PRO A 76 -16.96 -37.62 -6.04
CA PRO A 76 -16.43 -38.96 -5.86
C PRO A 76 -16.82 -39.84 -7.06
N LEU A 77 -15.82 -40.43 -7.70
CA LEU A 77 -16.04 -41.42 -8.75
C LEU A 77 -16.76 -42.61 -8.12
N MET A 78 -17.99 -42.89 -8.54
CA MET A 78 -18.75 -44.10 -8.21
C MET A 78 -18.14 -45.37 -8.85
N THR A 79 -16.83 -45.41 -9.04
CA THR A 79 -16.09 -46.54 -9.62
C THR A 79 -15.38 -47.31 -8.52
N SER A 80 -16.16 -47.88 -7.61
CA SER A 80 -15.90 -49.21 -7.09
C SER A 80 -17.22 -49.81 -6.65
N THR A 81 -17.71 -50.74 -7.47
CA THR A 81 -18.64 -51.78 -7.04
C THR A 81 -18.09 -52.37 -5.73
N PRO A 82 -18.89 -52.59 -4.68
CA PRO A 82 -18.39 -53.19 -3.46
C PRO A 82 -18.12 -54.67 -3.74
N LEU A 83 -16.90 -54.99 -4.14
CA LEU A 83 -16.39 -56.35 -4.15
C LEU A 83 -16.14 -56.76 -2.70
N GLY A 84 -17.19 -57.29 -2.07
CA GLY A 84 -17.12 -58.06 -0.84
C GLY A 84 -16.92 -57.25 0.44
N ALA A 85 -18.00 -56.73 1.00
CA ALA A 85 -18.07 -56.51 2.45
C ALA A 85 -19.54 -56.50 2.90
N THR A 86 -20.01 -57.65 3.33
CA THR A 86 -21.18 -57.81 4.18
C THR A 86 -20.99 -56.97 5.45
N GLY A 87 -21.82 -55.93 5.61
CA GLY A 87 -22.20 -55.37 6.92
C GLY A 87 -21.22 -54.39 7.58
N SER A 88 -21.44 -53.08 7.36
CA SER A 88 -21.68 -52.08 8.41
C SER A 88 -21.69 -50.66 7.81
N GLY A 89 -22.87 -50.03 7.75
CA GLY A 89 -23.03 -48.57 7.57
C GLY A 89 -22.46 -47.95 6.29
N PHE A 90 -23.22 -47.93 5.19
CA PHE A 90 -22.89 -47.12 4.01
C PHE A 90 -22.97 -45.63 4.36
N TYR A 91 -21.87 -45.04 4.83
CA TYR A 91 -21.68 -43.60 4.83
C TYR A 91 -21.50 -43.16 3.38
N LEU A 92 -22.61 -42.86 2.69
CA LEU A 92 -22.54 -42.13 1.43
C LEU A 92 -21.76 -40.84 1.71
N LEU A 93 -20.58 -40.73 1.11
CA LEU A 93 -19.80 -39.50 1.15
C LEU A 93 -20.69 -38.37 0.62
N PRO A 94 -20.79 -37.24 1.34
CA PRO A 94 -21.58 -36.12 0.86
C PRO A 94 -21.02 -35.64 -0.48
N THR A 95 -21.89 -35.40 -1.46
CA THR A 95 -21.51 -34.98 -2.81
C THR A 95 -21.91 -33.52 -3.07
N GLY A 96 -21.28 -32.90 -4.08
CA GLY A 96 -21.61 -31.54 -4.48
C GLY A 96 -21.49 -30.54 -3.32
N ARG A 97 -22.55 -29.76 -3.05
CA ARG A 97 -22.51 -28.72 -2.00
C ARG A 97 -22.35 -29.29 -0.58
N ASP A 98 -22.85 -30.49 -0.32
CA ASP A 98 -22.68 -31.09 1.00
C ASP A 98 -21.24 -31.54 1.25
N ALA A 99 -20.49 -31.85 0.19
CA ALA A 99 -19.07 -32.18 0.27
C ALA A 99 -18.23 -31.03 0.83
N LEU A 100 -18.69 -29.78 0.68
CA LEU A 100 -17.99 -28.60 1.23
C LEU A 100 -17.82 -28.69 2.76
N LYS A 101 -18.71 -29.39 3.47
CA LYS A 101 -18.64 -29.56 4.93
C LYS A 101 -17.47 -30.44 5.38
N VAL A 102 -16.97 -31.31 4.50
CA VAL A 102 -15.89 -32.27 4.79
C VAL A 102 -14.56 -31.86 4.17
N LEU A 103 -14.52 -30.77 3.39
CA LEU A 103 -13.28 -30.30 2.79
C LEU A 103 -12.28 -29.81 3.84
N PRO A 104 -10.97 -30.01 3.61
CA PRO A 104 -9.96 -29.50 4.52
C PRO A 104 -9.99 -27.97 4.56
N PRO A 105 -9.69 -27.34 5.72
CA PRO A 105 -9.69 -25.89 5.86
C PRO A 105 -8.69 -25.19 4.91
N ASP A 106 -7.68 -25.92 4.45
CA ASP A 106 -6.69 -25.45 3.49
C ASP A 106 -7.30 -25.26 2.10
N ALA A 107 -8.30 -26.06 1.70
CA ALA A 107 -8.98 -25.87 0.42
C ALA A 107 -9.65 -24.49 0.38
N PHE A 108 -10.35 -24.12 1.46
CA PHE A 108 -10.98 -22.81 1.59
C PHE A 108 -9.96 -21.67 1.63
N ALA A 109 -8.81 -21.88 2.27
CA ALA A 109 -7.75 -20.88 2.33
C ALA A 109 -7.05 -20.67 0.97
N VAL A 110 -6.82 -21.74 0.21
CA VAL A 110 -6.14 -21.68 -1.10
C VAL A 110 -7.05 -21.17 -2.19
N PHE A 111 -8.22 -21.80 -2.36
CA PHE A 111 -9.11 -21.59 -3.50
C PHE A 111 -10.17 -20.54 -3.24
N GLY A 112 -10.58 -20.35 -1.97
CA GLY A 112 -11.70 -19.51 -1.61
C GLY A 112 -13.04 -20.25 -1.67
N ARG A 113 -14.00 -19.80 -0.85
CA ARG A 113 -15.31 -20.44 -0.72
C ARG A 113 -16.07 -20.48 -2.04
N ASP A 114 -16.11 -19.38 -2.77
CA ASP A 114 -16.95 -19.26 -3.96
C ASP A 114 -16.43 -20.10 -5.14
N VAL A 115 -15.12 -20.30 -5.21
CA VAL A 115 -14.50 -21.21 -6.17
C VAL A 115 -14.88 -22.66 -5.86
N LEU A 116 -14.85 -23.05 -4.59
CA LEU A 116 -15.24 -24.39 -4.16
C LEU A 116 -16.74 -24.63 -4.34
N GLU A 117 -17.58 -23.64 -4.07
CA GLU A 117 -19.01 -23.71 -4.34
C GLU A 117 -19.28 -23.88 -5.85
N ALA A 118 -18.59 -23.11 -6.70
CA ALA A 118 -18.69 -23.24 -8.15
C ALA A 118 -18.22 -24.61 -8.64
N ALA A 119 -17.12 -25.13 -8.08
CA ALA A 119 -16.60 -26.46 -8.40
C ALA A 119 -17.59 -27.55 -7.98
N ALA A 120 -18.18 -27.43 -6.79
CA ALA A 120 -19.15 -28.37 -6.23
C ALA A 120 -20.42 -28.49 -7.08
N VAL A 121 -20.87 -27.40 -7.73
CA VAL A 121 -22.05 -27.40 -8.61
C VAL A 121 -21.70 -27.31 -10.10
N ARG A 122 -20.44 -27.54 -10.50
CA ARG A 122 -19.99 -27.26 -11.87
C ARG A 122 -20.81 -27.99 -12.94
N ASP A 123 -21.21 -29.23 -12.68
CA ASP A 123 -21.96 -30.04 -13.65
C ASP A 123 -23.44 -29.63 -13.72
N GLN A 124 -23.99 -29.08 -12.63
CA GLN A 124 -25.29 -28.42 -12.68
C GLN A 124 -25.19 -27.11 -13.47
N LEU A 125 -24.21 -26.27 -13.19
CA LEU A 125 -24.00 -25.02 -13.93
C LEU A 125 -23.86 -25.27 -15.44
N ARG A 126 -23.06 -26.27 -15.84
CA ARG A 126 -22.89 -26.64 -17.24
C ARG A 126 -24.20 -27.11 -17.88
N ARG A 127 -25.02 -27.90 -17.17
CA ARG A 127 -26.34 -28.34 -17.63
C ARG A 127 -27.31 -27.16 -17.80
N ASP A 128 -27.21 -26.17 -16.92
CA ASP A 128 -28.03 -24.95 -16.96
C ASP A 128 -27.52 -23.92 -17.99
N GLY A 129 -26.49 -24.25 -18.77
CA GLY A 129 -25.87 -23.35 -19.75
C GLY A 129 -25.01 -22.24 -19.12
N ALA A 130 -24.74 -22.31 -17.82
CA ALA A 130 -23.88 -21.38 -17.10
C ALA A 130 -22.42 -21.86 -17.11
N CYS A 131 -21.50 -20.90 -17.16
CA CYS A 131 -20.08 -21.19 -17.05
C CYS A 131 -19.61 -21.19 -15.58
N PRO A 132 -19.01 -22.29 -15.08
CA PRO A 132 -18.51 -22.36 -13.69
C PRO A 132 -17.48 -21.28 -13.35
N THR A 133 -16.62 -20.90 -14.31
CA THR A 133 -15.60 -19.86 -14.08
C THR A 133 -16.21 -18.48 -13.98
N CYS A 134 -17.23 -18.17 -14.81
CA CYS A 134 -17.98 -16.92 -14.73
C CYS A 134 -18.64 -16.80 -13.36
N PHE A 135 -19.30 -17.88 -12.94
CA PHE A 135 -20.00 -17.95 -11.66
C PHE A 135 -19.01 -17.73 -10.49
N ALA A 136 -17.89 -18.45 -10.46
CA ALA A 136 -16.87 -18.31 -9.42
C ALA A 136 -16.30 -16.89 -9.34
N HIS A 137 -15.99 -16.26 -10.47
CA HIS A 137 -15.51 -14.88 -10.49
C HIS A 137 -16.56 -13.87 -10.02
N MET A 138 -17.82 -14.02 -10.44
CA MET A 138 -18.89 -13.11 -10.01
C MET A 138 -19.19 -13.28 -8.53
N ALA A 139 -19.31 -14.51 -8.04
CA ALA A 139 -19.54 -14.81 -6.63
C ALA A 139 -18.40 -14.29 -5.75
N SER A 140 -17.14 -14.55 -6.12
CA SER A 140 -15.96 -14.02 -5.40
C SER A 140 -15.94 -12.49 -5.31
N ARG A 141 -16.45 -11.80 -6.33
CA ARG A 141 -16.59 -10.34 -6.29
C ARG A 141 -17.70 -9.89 -5.34
N VAL A 142 -18.87 -10.52 -5.40
CA VAL A 142 -20.02 -10.16 -4.56
C VAL A 142 -19.70 -10.42 -3.08
N HIS A 143 -19.07 -11.55 -2.79
CA HIS A 143 -18.73 -11.97 -1.43
C HIS A 143 -17.35 -11.49 -0.97
N GLN A 144 -16.62 -10.78 -1.84
CA GLN A 144 -15.27 -10.28 -1.59
C GLN A 144 -14.32 -11.40 -1.11
N THR A 145 -14.42 -12.59 -1.71
CA THR A 145 -13.53 -13.72 -1.47
C THR A 145 -12.40 -13.76 -2.50
N HIS A 146 -11.53 -14.77 -2.42
CA HIS A 146 -10.42 -14.93 -3.33
C HIS A 146 -10.92 -15.33 -4.73
N PRO A 147 -10.65 -14.54 -5.80
CA PRO A 147 -11.07 -14.88 -7.15
C PRO A 147 -10.28 -16.06 -7.72
N PRO A 148 -10.85 -16.83 -8.65
CA PRO A 148 -10.09 -17.89 -9.32
C PRO A 148 -8.93 -17.31 -10.13
N GLU A 149 -7.81 -18.03 -10.13
CA GLU A 149 -6.61 -17.67 -10.90
C GLU A 149 -6.51 -18.53 -12.17
N ASN A 150 -5.82 -18.06 -13.20
CA ASN A 150 -5.67 -18.78 -14.47
C ASN A 150 -4.64 -19.94 -14.43
N GLY A 151 -4.41 -20.52 -13.26
CA GLY A 151 -3.42 -21.59 -13.01
C GLY A 151 -3.99 -23.00 -13.19
N GLN A 152 -3.10 -23.99 -13.30
CA GLN A 152 -3.47 -25.41 -13.50
C GLN A 152 -4.36 -25.98 -12.39
N ALA A 153 -4.15 -25.56 -11.14
CA ALA A 153 -4.96 -25.99 -10.00
C ALA A 153 -6.44 -25.56 -10.13
N TYR A 154 -6.70 -24.33 -10.57
CA TYR A 154 -8.07 -23.85 -10.80
C TYR A 154 -8.72 -24.52 -12.01
N ARG A 155 -7.93 -24.86 -13.04
CA ARG A 155 -8.42 -25.63 -14.18
C ARG A 155 -8.83 -27.05 -13.79
N ALA A 156 -8.12 -27.67 -12.84
CA ALA A 156 -8.52 -28.98 -12.31
C ALA A 156 -9.89 -28.94 -11.60
N LEU A 157 -10.24 -27.81 -10.96
CA LEU A 157 -11.52 -27.66 -10.25
C LEU A 157 -12.67 -27.20 -11.16
N LEU A 158 -12.44 -26.17 -11.98
CA LEU A 158 -13.50 -25.49 -12.74
C LEU A 158 -13.54 -25.87 -14.23
N GLY A 159 -12.46 -26.48 -14.74
CA GLY A 159 -12.23 -26.69 -16.17
C GLY A 159 -11.48 -25.52 -16.82
N GLU A 160 -11.46 -25.50 -18.15
CA GLU A 160 -10.80 -24.42 -18.88
C GLU A 160 -11.48 -23.06 -18.63
N PRO A 161 -10.69 -21.98 -18.51
CA PRO A 161 -11.22 -20.65 -18.25
C PRO A 161 -12.02 -20.13 -19.45
N CYS A 162 -13.17 -19.52 -19.19
CA CYS A 162 -13.96 -18.90 -20.25
C CYS A 162 -13.18 -17.74 -20.89
N PRO A 163 -13.04 -17.69 -22.24
CA PRO A 163 -12.28 -16.64 -22.91
C PRO A 163 -12.88 -15.25 -22.70
N VAL A 164 -14.21 -15.16 -22.56
CA VAL A 164 -14.92 -13.90 -22.26
C VAL A 164 -14.56 -13.40 -20.86
N ASP A 165 -14.51 -14.29 -19.87
CA ASP A 165 -14.11 -13.94 -18.51
C ASP A 165 -12.66 -13.47 -18.47
N VAL A 166 -11.75 -14.22 -19.09
CA VAL A 166 -10.32 -13.90 -19.07
C VAL A 166 -10.09 -12.48 -19.61
N ARG A 167 -10.75 -12.11 -20.70
CA ARG A 167 -10.67 -10.74 -21.25
C ARG A 167 -11.27 -9.71 -20.28
N ARG A 168 -12.51 -9.95 -19.83
CA ARG A 168 -13.21 -9.05 -18.91
C ARG A 168 -12.43 -8.77 -17.62
N PHE A 169 -11.83 -9.80 -17.02
CA PHE A 169 -11.06 -9.66 -15.79
C PHE A 169 -9.65 -9.13 -16.02
N ALA A 170 -9.03 -9.42 -17.17
CA ALA A 170 -7.77 -8.78 -17.55
C ALA A 170 -7.94 -7.26 -17.70
N GLU A 171 -9.01 -6.81 -18.36
CA GLU A 171 -9.34 -5.39 -18.52
C GLU A 171 -9.58 -4.71 -17.18
N GLN A 172 -10.40 -5.33 -16.31
CA GLN A 172 -10.66 -4.80 -14.96
C GLN A 172 -9.39 -4.76 -14.10
N THR A 173 -8.53 -5.76 -14.19
CA THR A 173 -7.25 -5.79 -13.45
C THR A 173 -6.33 -4.67 -13.95
N ALA A 174 -6.26 -4.45 -15.25
CA ALA A 174 -5.50 -3.36 -15.85
C ALA A 174 -6.07 -1.98 -15.46
N GLU A 175 -7.39 -1.83 -15.40
CA GLU A 175 -8.05 -0.62 -14.91
C GLU A 175 -7.72 -0.36 -13.42
N ARG A 176 -7.83 -1.37 -12.55
CA ARG A 176 -7.47 -1.25 -11.13
C ARG A 176 -6.00 -0.89 -10.91
N ARG A 177 -5.10 -1.45 -11.73
CA ARG A 177 -3.68 -1.06 -11.69
C ARG A 177 -3.51 0.41 -12.05
N ARG A 178 -4.15 0.86 -13.13
CA ARG A 178 -4.13 2.27 -13.56
C ARG A 178 -4.72 3.21 -12.50
N THR A 179 -5.80 2.84 -11.82
CA THR A 179 -6.37 3.67 -10.75
C THR A 179 -5.46 3.71 -9.52
N ALA A 180 -4.88 2.58 -9.12
CA ALA A 180 -3.91 2.53 -8.03
C ALA A 180 -2.64 3.33 -8.34
N ASP A 181 -2.14 3.29 -9.59
CA ASP A 181 -1.01 4.10 -10.03
C ASP A 181 -1.32 5.59 -9.96
N ARG A 182 -2.51 6.01 -10.41
CA ARG A 182 -2.96 7.40 -10.28
C ARG A 182 -3.06 7.83 -8.82
N GLN A 183 -3.60 6.98 -7.95
CA GLN A 183 -3.67 7.26 -6.52
C GLN A 183 -2.28 7.40 -5.90
N ARG A 184 -1.36 6.48 -6.22
CA ARG A 184 0.03 6.58 -5.78
C ARG A 184 0.68 7.89 -6.23
N GLN A 185 0.54 8.24 -7.51
CA GLN A 185 1.07 9.51 -8.05
C GLN A 185 0.46 10.73 -7.36
N ALA A 186 -0.84 10.72 -7.08
CA ALA A 186 -1.50 11.78 -6.32
C ALA A 186 -0.98 11.87 -4.87
N ASP A 187 -0.70 10.75 -4.22
CA ASP A 187 -0.11 10.72 -2.88
C ASP A 187 1.33 11.22 -2.88
N THR A 188 2.16 10.85 -3.86
CA THR A 188 3.52 11.38 -3.99
C THR A 188 3.51 12.88 -4.26
N ALA A 189 2.61 13.35 -5.13
CA ALA A 189 2.47 14.77 -5.43
C ALA A 189 2.08 15.57 -4.17
N ARG A 190 1.12 15.07 -3.38
CA ARG A 190 0.70 15.69 -2.12
C ARG A 190 1.82 15.74 -1.09
N ARG A 191 2.65 14.68 -0.99
CA ARG A 191 3.83 14.68 -0.11
C ARG A 191 4.87 15.70 -0.55
N ALA A 192 5.19 15.76 -1.84
CA ALA A 192 6.14 16.71 -2.39
C ALA A 192 5.65 18.18 -2.27
N GLU A 193 4.34 18.42 -2.32
CA GLU A 193 3.77 19.73 -2.03
C GLU A 193 3.90 20.10 -0.55
N ALA A 194 3.55 19.19 0.38
CA ALA A 194 3.72 19.41 1.80
C ALA A 194 5.18 19.67 2.20
N GLU A 195 6.14 18.95 1.60
CA GLU A 195 7.58 19.19 1.80
C GLU A 195 8.02 20.57 1.32
N ARG A 196 7.50 21.03 0.17
CA ARG A 196 7.79 22.37 -0.35
C ARG A 196 7.22 23.47 0.53
N ASP A 197 6.00 23.28 1.05
CA ASP A 197 5.38 24.24 1.95
C ASP A 197 6.09 24.30 3.31
N HIS A 198 6.55 23.15 3.82
CA HIS A 198 7.41 23.11 5.00
C HIS A 198 8.71 23.89 4.78
N ALA A 199 9.41 23.65 3.66
CA ALA A 199 10.64 24.36 3.33
C ALA A 199 10.43 25.88 3.17
N ARG A 200 9.29 26.31 2.61
CA ARG A 200 8.91 27.73 2.52
C ARG A 200 8.66 28.34 3.90
N ALA A 201 8.00 27.60 4.79
CA ALA A 201 7.76 28.04 6.16
C ALA A 201 9.07 28.18 6.94
N GLU A 202 9.99 27.21 6.83
CA GLU A 202 11.30 27.28 7.45
C GLU A 202 12.13 28.45 6.93
N PHE A 203 12.16 28.65 5.61
CA PHE A 203 12.88 29.77 5.01
C PHE A 203 12.33 31.12 5.46
N SER A 204 11.00 31.29 5.48
CA SER A 204 10.38 32.54 5.91
C SER A 204 10.62 32.82 7.41
N ALA A 205 10.59 31.79 8.26
CA ALA A 205 10.95 31.91 9.67
C ALA A 205 12.43 32.29 9.86
N ALA A 206 13.34 31.67 9.12
CA ALA A 206 14.77 32.00 9.17
C ALA A 206 15.04 33.43 8.70
N HIS A 207 14.36 33.88 7.64
CA HIS A 207 14.46 35.25 7.13
C HIS A 207 14.00 36.28 8.18
N ALA A 208 12.83 36.06 8.79
CA ALA A 208 12.31 36.93 9.84
C ALA A 208 13.23 37.00 11.07
N ALA A 209 13.85 35.87 11.46
CA ALA A 209 14.84 35.84 12.54
C ALA A 209 16.10 36.64 12.18
N ALA A 210 16.60 36.51 10.95
CA ALA A 210 17.76 37.25 10.47
C ALA A 210 17.47 38.77 10.40
N GLU A 211 16.30 39.18 9.92
CA GLU A 211 15.88 40.58 9.90
C GLU A 211 15.78 41.16 11.31
N THR A 212 15.20 40.41 12.25
CA THR A 212 15.10 40.82 13.66
C THR A 212 16.48 40.98 14.29
N ALA A 213 17.41 40.07 14.03
CA ALA A 213 18.80 40.17 14.50
C ALA A 213 19.49 41.41 13.90
N ALA A 214 19.33 41.66 12.61
CA ALA A 214 19.89 42.85 11.95
C ALA A 214 19.30 44.15 12.51
N GLN A 215 18.01 44.18 12.83
CA GLN A 215 17.37 45.33 13.49
C GLN A 215 17.95 45.58 14.89
N ARG A 216 18.18 44.52 15.69
CA ARG A 216 18.81 44.63 17.02
C ARG A 216 20.24 45.20 16.91
N VAL A 217 21.04 44.71 15.97
CA VAL A 217 22.40 45.24 15.72
C VAL A 217 22.34 46.72 15.31
N ARG A 218 21.44 47.09 14.39
CA ARG A 218 21.25 48.49 13.98
C ARG A 218 20.77 49.40 15.12
N SER A 219 19.97 48.89 16.06
CA SER A 219 19.52 49.62 17.23
C SER A 219 20.67 49.83 18.23
N ALA A 220 21.39 48.75 18.56
CA ALA A 220 22.56 48.81 19.45
C ALA A 220 23.63 49.77 18.93
N ALA A 221 23.92 49.73 17.62
CA ALA A 221 24.85 50.65 16.99
C ALA A 221 24.41 52.12 17.12
N ARG A 222 23.11 52.40 17.00
CA ARG A 222 22.56 53.75 17.21
C ARG A 222 22.69 54.21 18.66
N HIS A 223 22.40 53.33 19.63
CA HIS A 223 22.58 53.64 21.05
C HIS A 223 24.04 53.90 21.42
N LEU A 224 24.97 53.09 20.91
CA LEU A 224 26.41 53.32 21.13
C LEU A 224 26.86 54.65 20.53
N ALA A 225 26.39 54.99 19.32
CA ALA A 225 26.68 56.27 18.67
C ALA A 225 26.15 57.49 19.45
N THR A 226 25.07 57.33 20.23
CA THR A 226 24.56 58.40 21.10
C THR A 226 25.36 58.54 22.40
N LEU A 227 25.97 57.46 22.89
CA LEU A 227 26.78 57.47 24.11
C LEU A 227 28.22 57.95 23.83
N ASP A 228 28.77 57.63 22.66
CA ASP A 228 30.08 58.10 22.20
C ASP A 228 30.03 58.58 20.73
N PRO A 229 30.06 59.90 20.50
CA PRO A 229 30.04 60.48 19.16
C PRO A 229 31.26 60.15 18.30
N GLN A 230 32.40 59.74 18.87
CA GLN A 230 33.58 59.35 18.10
C GLN A 230 33.37 58.01 17.38
N ILE A 231 32.72 57.05 18.03
CA ILE A 231 32.36 55.75 17.43
C ILE A 231 31.45 55.93 16.21
N ALA A 232 30.54 56.91 16.26
CA ALA A 232 29.67 57.25 15.12
C ALA A 232 30.47 57.75 13.90
N ARG A 233 31.51 58.56 14.13
CA ARG A 233 32.40 59.11 13.09
C ARG A 233 33.30 58.04 12.48
N GLU A 234 33.82 57.13 13.30
CA GLU A 234 34.63 55.99 12.82
C GLU A 234 33.78 55.02 12.00
N ALA A 235 32.57 54.69 12.45
CA ALA A 235 31.64 53.84 11.72
C ALA A 235 31.24 54.45 10.36
N THR A 236 31.01 55.77 10.29
CA THR A 236 30.76 56.45 9.01
C THR A 236 32.00 56.50 8.11
N ALA A 237 33.20 56.68 8.65
CA ALA A 237 34.44 56.61 7.88
C ALA A 237 34.66 55.20 7.31
N GLN A 238 34.39 54.15 8.09
CA GLN A 238 34.52 52.76 7.65
C GLN A 238 33.45 52.37 6.62
N ALA A 239 32.20 52.82 6.80
CA ALA A 239 31.13 52.66 5.82
C ALA A 239 31.44 53.39 4.50
N ARG A 240 32.01 54.60 4.57
CA ARG A 240 32.51 55.33 3.39
C ARG A 240 33.65 54.59 2.70
N ARG A 241 34.59 53.98 3.44
CA ARG A 241 35.65 53.15 2.84
C ARG A 241 35.08 51.91 2.12
N ARG A 242 34.09 51.23 2.71
CA ARG A 242 33.40 50.08 2.08
C ARG A 242 32.53 50.49 0.88
N GLY A 243 31.84 51.63 0.97
CA GLY A 243 31.05 52.19 -0.13
C GLY A 243 31.92 52.70 -1.28
N ALA A 244 33.05 53.34 -0.97
CA ALA A 244 34.05 53.75 -1.94
C ALA A 244 34.71 52.56 -2.62
N PHE A 245 34.92 51.44 -1.90
CA PHE A 245 35.39 50.19 -2.51
C PHE A 245 34.40 49.68 -3.57
N LYS A 246 33.10 49.55 -3.23
CA LYS A 246 32.05 49.13 -4.19
C LYS A 246 31.85 50.10 -5.37
N ALA A 247 32.02 51.41 -5.15
CA ALA A 247 31.87 52.43 -6.19
C ALA A 247 33.10 52.56 -7.11
N ALA A 248 34.32 52.39 -6.57
CA ALA A 248 35.56 52.35 -7.34
C ALA A 248 35.69 51.05 -8.14
N SER A 249 35.09 49.97 -7.65
CA SER A 249 35.06 48.70 -8.34
C SER A 249 33.84 48.55 -9.25
N ARG A 250 33.84 49.22 -10.42
CA ARG A 250 33.05 48.74 -11.57
C ARG A 250 33.65 47.42 -12.04
N PHE A 251 33.31 46.33 -11.36
CA PHE A 251 33.76 45.01 -11.74
C PHE A 251 32.97 44.55 -12.99
N PRO A 252 33.63 44.01 -14.02
CA PRO A 252 32.95 43.31 -15.09
C PRO A 252 32.30 42.02 -14.54
N ASP A 253 31.17 41.59 -15.15
CA ASP A 253 30.25 40.55 -14.66
C ASP A 253 30.88 39.17 -14.32
N TRP A 254 32.13 38.94 -14.71
CA TRP A 254 32.89 37.73 -14.43
C TRP A 254 33.67 37.76 -13.09
N CYS A 255 33.63 38.86 -12.33
CA CYS A 255 34.45 39.05 -11.13
C CYS A 255 33.62 39.09 -9.84
N THR A 256 33.76 38.08 -8.97
CA THR A 256 33.05 37.95 -7.68
C THR A 256 33.88 38.46 -6.48
N CYS A 257 34.66 39.52 -6.64
CA CYS A 257 35.40 40.11 -5.52
C CYS A 257 34.46 40.90 -4.61
N ASP A 258 34.66 40.82 -3.30
CA ASP A 258 33.97 41.65 -2.32
C ASP A 258 34.97 42.39 -1.41
N ALA A 259 34.47 43.09 -0.40
CA ALA A 259 35.29 43.92 0.48
C ALA A 259 36.36 43.13 1.26
N ASP A 260 36.20 41.80 1.39
CA ASP A 260 37.06 40.94 2.20
C ASP A 260 37.74 39.83 1.36
N ARG A 261 37.39 39.66 0.08
CA ARG A 261 37.98 38.67 -0.84
C ARG A 261 38.36 39.29 -2.19
N GLN A 262 39.67 39.38 -2.45
CA GLN A 262 40.23 39.76 -3.75
C GLN A 262 40.66 38.54 -4.57
N CYS A 263 40.34 38.52 -5.86
CA CYS A 263 40.84 37.51 -6.77
C CYS A 263 42.35 37.71 -7.08
N PRO A 264 43.07 36.66 -7.53
CA PRO A 264 44.52 36.73 -7.74
C PRO A 264 44.97 37.82 -8.73
N ARG A 265 44.10 38.18 -9.69
CA ARG A 265 44.40 39.24 -10.68
C ARG A 265 44.44 40.63 -10.05
N HIS A 266 43.57 40.92 -9.08
CA HIS A 266 43.57 42.22 -8.37
C HIS A 266 44.73 42.31 -7.36
N ALA A 267 44.98 41.22 -6.62
CA ALA A 267 46.13 41.16 -5.73
C ALA A 267 47.48 41.37 -6.45
N ALA A 268 47.55 41.06 -7.76
CA ALA A 268 48.74 41.30 -8.58
C ALA A 268 48.82 42.73 -9.15
N ALA A 269 47.70 43.42 -9.35
CA ALA A 269 47.66 44.81 -9.79
C ALA A 269 48.06 45.76 -8.64
N ASP A 270 47.51 45.54 -7.44
CA ASP A 270 47.85 46.33 -6.25
C ASP A 270 49.34 46.19 -5.89
N ARG A 271 49.92 44.99 -6.03
CA ARG A 271 51.36 44.76 -5.83
C ARG A 271 52.26 45.50 -6.84
N ARG A 272 51.77 45.78 -8.05
CA ARG A 272 52.53 46.59 -9.04
C ARG A 272 52.40 48.07 -8.76
N ALA A 273 51.23 48.53 -8.32
CA ALA A 273 51.00 49.91 -7.92
C ALA A 273 51.82 50.27 -6.67
N ALA A 274 51.96 49.37 -5.69
CA ALA A 274 52.77 49.57 -4.49
C ALA A 274 54.29 49.53 -4.71
N ARG A 275 54.76 49.24 -5.94
CA ARG A 275 56.18 49.23 -6.33
C ARG A 275 56.60 50.44 -7.16
N ARG A 276 55.69 51.40 -7.37
CA ARG A 276 55.97 52.70 -7.98
C ARG A 276 55.90 53.77 -6.91
#